data_AF-A0A2E9JYH6-F1
#
_entry.id   AF-A0A2E9JYH6-F1
#
_cell.length_a   1.000
_cell.length_b   1.000
_cell.length_c   1.000
_cell.angle_alpha   90.00
_cell.angle_beta   90.00
_cell.angle_gamma   90.00
#
_symmetry.space_group_name_H-M   'P 1'
#
loop_
_entity.id
_entity.type
_entity.pdbx_description
1 polymer ?
#
loop_
_entity_poly.entity_id
_entity_poly.type
_entity_poly.pdbx_seq_one_letter_code
_entity_poly.pdbx_strand_id
1 'polypeptide(L)'
;MNRRIITVSLLIFLSATGAEELGNEAAINKRQTAFKAMDNEVEIIEEALDAGKSADNEAIRKAAEQIILHSKSLTGTFVTDSYRGKTKAKKKIWSKWADFTERQQTLITSAEYLLQASKTGNSEDLETAFEALTDNCSGCHRRYKQIF
;
A
#
# COMPACT_ATOMS: atom_id res chain seq x y z
N MET A 1 31.90 0.71 -64.47
CA MET A 1 30.43 0.89 -64.36
C MET A 1 30.00 0.48 -62.97
N ASN A 2 29.93 1.44 -62.04
CA ASN A 2 29.61 1.18 -60.63
C ASN A 2 28.13 1.54 -60.38
N ARG A 3 27.30 0.56 -60.01
CA ARG A 3 25.98 0.84 -59.43
C ARG A 3 26.02 0.50 -57.95
N ARG A 4 26.12 1.56 -57.13
CA ARG A 4 25.89 1.49 -55.68
C ARG A 4 24.38 1.40 -55.46
N ILE A 5 23.92 0.35 -54.79
CA ILE A 5 22.56 0.29 -54.22
C ILE A 5 22.74 0.54 -52.73
N ILE A 6 22.31 1.73 -52.27
CA ILE A 6 22.26 2.08 -50.86
C ILE A 6 20.82 1.86 -50.42
N THR A 7 20.58 0.76 -49.71
CA THR A 7 19.28 0.49 -49.07
C THR A 7 19.25 1.23 -47.73
N VAL A 8 18.45 2.28 -47.65
CA VAL A 8 18.19 2.98 -46.37
C VAL A 8 17.08 2.24 -45.66
N SER A 9 17.44 1.41 -44.67
CA SER A 9 16.48 0.79 -43.76
C SER A 9 16.05 1.81 -42.70
N LEU A 10 14.82 2.29 -42.81
CA LEU A 10 14.19 3.17 -41.84
C LEU A 10 13.73 2.32 -40.63
N LEU A 11 14.51 2.32 -39.56
CA LEU A 11 14.12 1.77 -38.26
C LEU A 11 13.11 2.71 -37.61
N ILE A 12 11.84 2.31 -37.62
CA ILE A 12 10.77 2.96 -36.86
C ILE A 12 11.01 2.61 -35.39
N PHE A 13 11.51 3.57 -34.61
CA PHE A 13 11.49 3.46 -33.15
C PHE A 13 10.04 3.50 -32.69
N LEU A 14 9.56 2.36 -32.21
CA LEU A 14 8.29 2.25 -31.51
C LEU A 14 8.44 2.99 -30.17
N SER A 15 7.92 4.21 -30.09
CA SER A 15 7.84 4.97 -28.85
C SER A 15 6.96 4.19 -27.87
N ALA A 16 7.59 3.51 -26.91
CA ALA A 16 6.88 2.96 -25.77
C ALA A 16 6.13 4.12 -25.11
N THR A 17 4.80 4.01 -25.03
CA THR A 17 3.97 4.91 -24.23
C THR A 17 4.45 4.78 -22.79
N GLY A 18 5.26 5.74 -22.34
CA GLY A 18 5.78 5.76 -20.99
C GLY A 18 4.61 5.88 -20.01
N ALA A 19 4.50 4.94 -19.09
CA ALA A 19 3.87 5.25 -17.82
C ALA A 19 4.61 6.49 -17.29
N GLU A 20 3.90 7.59 -17.03
CA GLU A 20 4.51 8.74 -16.38
C GLU A 20 5.13 8.25 -15.06
N GLU A 21 6.46 8.26 -15.00
CA GLU A 21 7.18 7.93 -13.79
C GLU A 21 6.82 9.00 -12.76
N LEU A 22 6.13 8.61 -11.67
CA LEU A 22 5.76 9.54 -10.61
C LEU A 22 7.04 10.19 -10.07
N GLY A 23 7.13 11.51 -10.20
CA GLY A 23 8.16 12.27 -9.50
C GLY A 23 8.10 12.01 -8.00
N ASN A 24 9.25 12.10 -7.31
CA ASN A 24 9.37 11.75 -5.90
C ASN A 24 8.31 12.41 -5.01
N GLU A 25 8.03 13.70 -5.21
CA GLU A 25 7.03 14.43 -4.42
C GLU A 25 5.61 13.88 -4.63
N ALA A 26 5.21 13.63 -5.88
CA ALA A 26 3.90 13.06 -6.18
C ALA A 26 3.75 11.65 -5.59
N ALA A 27 4.80 10.83 -5.68
CA ALA A 27 4.83 9.49 -5.09
C ALA A 27 4.73 9.53 -3.56
N ILE A 28 5.44 10.47 -2.92
CA ILE A 28 5.40 10.72 -1.47
C ILE A 28 4.00 11.15 -1.04
N ASN A 29 3.41 12.13 -1.71
CA ASN A 29 2.09 12.65 -1.37
C ASN A 29 1.03 11.56 -1.53
N LYS A 30 1.07 10.81 -2.63
CA LYS A 30 0.11 9.72 -2.89
C LYS A 30 0.11 8.66 -1.78
N ARG A 31 1.28 8.16 -1.37
CA ARG A 31 1.34 7.17 -0.29
C ARG A 31 0.95 7.74 1.07
N GLN A 32 1.32 9.00 1.37
CA GLN A 32 0.92 9.64 2.62
C GLN A 32 -0.60 9.80 2.72
N THR A 33 -1.26 10.20 1.63
CA THR A 33 -2.73 10.25 1.57
C THR A 33 -3.34 8.88 1.79
N ALA A 34 -2.84 7.84 1.13
CA ALA A 34 -3.35 6.48 1.32
C ALA A 34 -3.16 5.99 2.78
N PHE A 35 -1.99 6.23 3.38
CA PHE A 35 -1.77 5.88 4.80
C PHE A 35 -2.68 6.66 5.75
N LYS A 36 -2.93 7.96 5.49
CA LYS A 36 -3.83 8.74 6.34
C LYS A 36 -5.29 8.31 6.20
N ALA A 37 -5.70 7.90 5.00
CA ALA A 37 -7.03 7.33 4.81
C ALA A 37 -7.18 6.02 5.60
N MET A 38 -6.20 5.11 5.50
CA MET A 38 -6.22 3.85 6.28
C MET A 38 -6.21 4.09 7.79
N ASP A 39 -5.50 5.11 8.27
CA ASP A 39 -5.49 5.51 9.69
C ASP A 39 -6.90 5.86 10.18
N ASN A 40 -7.67 6.63 9.39
CA ASN A 40 -9.06 6.94 9.72
C ASN A 40 -9.97 5.68 9.68
N GLU A 41 -9.74 4.75 8.75
CA GLU A 41 -10.50 3.49 8.71
C GLU A 41 -10.19 2.60 9.92
N VAL A 42 -8.95 2.63 10.42
CA VAL A 42 -8.58 1.95 11.67
C VAL A 42 -9.33 2.55 12.85
N GLU A 43 -9.42 3.88 12.96
CA GLU A 43 -10.19 4.55 14.03
C GLU A 43 -11.67 4.12 14.03
N ILE A 44 -12.29 3.95 12.85
CA ILE A 44 -13.67 3.45 12.72
C ILE A 44 -13.81 2.01 13.25
N ILE A 45 -12.82 1.16 12.97
CA ILE A 45 -12.82 -0.23 13.44
C ILE A 45 -12.63 -0.27 14.96
N GLU A 46 -11.71 0.53 15.51
CA GLU A 46 -11.50 0.65 16.95
C GLU A 46 -12.78 1.07 17.68
N GLU A 47 -13.44 2.14 17.21
CA GLU A 47 -14.71 2.61 17.79
C GLU A 47 -15.79 1.52 17.75
N ALA A 48 -15.89 0.78 16.64
CA ALA A 48 -16.85 -0.30 16.51
C ALA A 48 -16.56 -1.48 17.45
N LEU A 49 -15.29 -1.85 17.63
CA LEU A 49 -14.88 -2.92 18.55
C LEU A 49 -15.07 -2.52 20.01
N ASP A 50 -14.79 -1.27 20.37
CA ASP A 50 -14.99 -0.72 21.72
C ASP A 50 -16.46 -0.76 22.17
N ALA A 51 -17.41 -0.78 21.22
CA ALA A 51 -18.83 -0.98 21.49
C ALA A 51 -19.20 -2.42 21.91
N GLY A 52 -18.25 -3.37 21.81
CA GLY A 52 -18.38 -4.75 22.27
C GLY A 52 -19.56 -5.48 21.62
N LYS A 53 -20.54 -5.92 22.42
CA LYS A 53 -21.73 -6.62 21.91
C LYS A 53 -22.60 -5.78 20.96
N SER A 54 -22.40 -4.46 20.95
CA SER A 54 -23.09 -3.52 20.06
C SER A 54 -22.24 -3.13 18.85
N ALA A 55 -21.17 -3.86 18.55
CA ALA A 55 -20.29 -3.56 17.43
C ALA A 55 -21.03 -3.44 16.10
N ASP A 56 -20.72 -2.38 15.36
CA ASP A 56 -21.21 -2.19 13.99
C ASP A 56 -20.33 -2.98 13.01
N ASN A 57 -20.66 -4.27 12.85
CA ASN A 57 -19.94 -5.16 11.93
C ASN A 57 -19.97 -4.67 10.47
N GLU A 58 -21.00 -3.91 10.09
CA GLU A 58 -21.09 -3.31 8.75
C GLU A 58 -20.11 -2.14 8.58
N ALA A 59 -19.91 -1.33 9.62
CA ALA A 59 -18.85 -0.33 9.65
C ALA A 59 -17.47 -0.98 9.53
N ILE A 60 -17.20 -2.04 10.31
CA ILE A 60 -15.94 -2.80 10.24
C ILE A 60 -15.72 -3.37 8.83
N ARG A 61 -16.77 -3.96 8.22
CA ARG A 61 -16.72 -4.49 6.86
C ARG A 61 -16.32 -3.42 5.83
N LYS A 62 -16.97 -2.25 5.87
CA LYS A 62 -16.67 -1.14 4.96
C LYS A 62 -15.26 -0.60 5.15
N ALA A 63 -14.84 -0.42 6.40
CA ALA A 63 -13.50 0.04 6.73
C ALA A 63 -12.43 -0.94 6.23
N ALA A 64 -12.62 -2.25 6.43
CA ALA A 64 -11.73 -3.28 5.90
C ALA A 64 -11.64 -3.23 4.36
N GLU A 65 -12.75 -3.02 3.65
CA GLU A 65 -12.76 -2.82 2.20
C GLU A 65 -11.94 -1.60 1.77
N GLN A 66 -12.07 -0.47 2.47
CA GLN A 66 -11.27 0.73 2.19
C GLN A 66 -9.79 0.50 2.46
N ILE A 67 -9.42 -0.20 3.53
CA ILE A 67 -8.02 -0.54 3.83
C ILE A 67 -7.42 -1.40 2.72
N ILE A 68 -8.17 -2.37 2.17
CA ILE A 68 -7.72 -3.18 1.03
C ILE A 68 -7.46 -2.29 -0.20
N LEU A 69 -8.39 -1.38 -0.51
CA LEU A 69 -8.27 -0.46 -1.65
C LEU A 69 -7.05 0.46 -1.52
N HIS A 70 -6.87 1.08 -0.34
CA HIS A 70 -5.74 1.95 -0.07
C HIS A 70 -4.41 1.18 -0.06
N SER A 71 -4.38 -0.04 0.48
CA SER A 71 -3.20 -0.90 0.46
C SER A 71 -2.75 -1.21 -0.96
N LYS A 72 -3.69 -1.58 -1.85
CA LYS A 72 -3.41 -1.83 -3.27
C LYS A 72 -2.88 -0.57 -3.98
N SER A 73 -3.40 0.61 -3.60
CA SER A 73 -2.98 1.90 -4.16
C SER A 73 -1.54 2.31 -3.84
N LEU A 74 -0.89 1.66 -2.85
CA LEU A 74 0.52 1.89 -2.51
C LEU A 74 1.49 1.32 -3.55
N THR A 75 1.03 0.43 -4.43
CA THR A 75 1.86 -0.14 -5.50
C THR A 75 2.46 0.98 -6.35
N GLY A 76 3.79 0.94 -6.52
CA GLY A 76 4.53 1.94 -7.30
C GLY A 76 4.71 3.30 -6.63
N THR A 77 4.29 3.49 -5.37
CA THR A 77 4.45 4.78 -4.67
C THR A 77 5.77 4.94 -3.93
N PHE A 78 6.56 3.86 -3.83
CA PHE A 78 7.90 3.85 -3.22
C PHE A 78 8.99 3.83 -4.32
N VAL A 79 8.96 4.84 -5.19
CA VAL A 79 9.92 5.01 -6.30
C VAL A 79 11.35 5.25 -5.79
N THR A 80 12.35 5.01 -6.64
CA THR A 80 13.78 5.21 -6.33
C THR A 80 14.04 6.60 -5.75
N ASP A 81 14.93 6.69 -4.77
CA ASP A 81 15.31 7.93 -4.07
C ASP A 81 14.19 8.70 -3.35
N SER A 82 12.95 8.20 -3.34
CA SER A 82 11.85 8.83 -2.61
C SER A 82 11.92 8.64 -1.08
N TYR A 83 13.09 8.30 -0.50
CA TYR A 83 13.42 8.55 0.91
C TYR A 83 13.88 9.98 1.17
N ARG A 84 14.11 10.77 0.12
CA ARG A 84 14.48 12.18 0.21
C ARG A 84 13.23 13.06 0.18
N GLY A 85 13.33 14.26 0.74
CA GLY A 85 12.21 15.21 0.81
C GLY A 85 11.34 15.05 2.04
N LYS A 86 10.08 15.49 1.97
CA LYS A 86 9.12 15.51 3.08
C LYS A 86 8.52 14.13 3.35
N THR A 87 9.35 13.18 3.78
CA THR A 87 8.92 11.79 4.01
C THR A 87 9.51 11.21 5.28
N LYS A 88 8.77 10.30 5.91
CA LYS A 88 9.25 9.47 7.03
C LYS A 88 9.76 8.11 6.56
N ALA A 89 9.81 7.86 5.25
CA ALA A 89 10.31 6.61 4.68
C ALA A 89 11.82 6.47 4.90
N LYS A 90 12.25 5.45 5.65
CA LYS A 90 13.67 5.16 5.86
C LYS A 90 14.28 4.65 4.55
N LYS A 91 15.52 5.07 4.22
CA LYS A 91 16.31 4.50 3.12
C LYS A 91 16.42 2.96 3.16
N LYS A 92 16.25 2.36 4.35
CA LYS A 92 16.23 0.91 4.56
C LYS A 92 15.23 0.17 3.67
N ILE A 93 14.10 0.80 3.29
CA ILE A 93 13.09 0.22 2.39
C ILE A 93 13.75 -0.34 1.12
N TRP A 94 14.53 0.48 0.42
CA TRP A 94 15.19 0.07 -0.84
C TRP A 94 16.30 -0.96 -0.64
N SER A 95 16.93 -1.01 0.55
CA SER A 95 17.91 -2.05 0.88
C SER A 95 17.29 -3.39 1.32
N LYS A 96 15.99 -3.40 1.64
CA LYS A 96 15.23 -4.56 2.12
C LYS A 96 13.91 -4.68 1.36
N TRP A 97 13.98 -4.49 0.05
CA TRP A 97 12.81 -4.40 -0.82
C TRP A 97 11.89 -5.60 -0.70
N ALA A 98 12.44 -6.82 -0.69
CA ALA A 98 11.65 -8.06 -0.57
C ALA A 98 10.79 -8.11 0.72
N ASP A 99 11.40 -7.91 1.90
CA ASP A 99 10.66 -7.88 3.19
C ASP A 99 9.66 -6.71 3.23
N PHE A 100 9.99 -5.58 2.60
CA PHE A 100 9.08 -4.44 2.53
C PHE A 100 7.85 -4.73 1.65
N THR A 101 8.03 -5.29 0.45
CA THR A 101 6.93 -5.65 -0.45
C THR A 101 6.11 -6.81 0.09
N GLU A 102 6.74 -7.76 0.77
CA GLU A 102 6.04 -8.83 1.48
C GLU A 102 5.09 -8.26 2.52
N ARG A 103 5.53 -7.29 3.34
CA ARG A 103 4.65 -6.61 4.32
C ARG A 103 3.53 -5.80 3.69
N GLN A 104 3.74 -5.21 2.51
CA GLN A 104 2.66 -4.57 1.75
C GLN A 104 1.61 -5.60 1.32
N GLN A 105 2.06 -6.78 0.88
CA GLN A 105 1.15 -7.87 0.55
C GLN A 105 0.43 -8.41 1.80
N THR A 106 1.15 -8.56 2.92
CA THR A 106 0.57 -8.96 4.21
C THR A 106 -0.48 -7.97 4.69
N LEU A 107 -0.32 -6.67 4.40
CA LEU A 107 -1.33 -5.66 4.74
C LEU A 107 -2.65 -5.93 4.00
N ILE A 108 -2.57 -6.27 2.71
CA ILE A 108 -3.75 -6.64 1.91
C ILE A 108 -4.40 -7.90 2.49
N THR A 109 -3.62 -8.95 2.75
CA THR A 109 -4.18 -10.24 3.21
C THR A 109 -4.74 -10.17 4.64
N SER A 110 -4.15 -9.36 5.52
CA SER A 110 -4.68 -9.15 6.88
C SER A 110 -5.97 -8.32 6.85
N ALA A 111 -6.07 -7.31 5.99
CA ALA A 111 -7.31 -6.57 5.78
C ALA A 111 -8.40 -7.45 5.14
N GLU A 112 -8.04 -8.36 4.22
CA GLU A 112 -8.97 -9.36 3.67
C GLU A 112 -9.43 -10.35 4.76
N TYR A 113 -8.56 -10.73 5.69
CA TYR A 113 -8.95 -11.56 6.84
C TYR A 113 -9.95 -10.83 7.75
N LEU A 114 -9.69 -9.56 8.10
CA LEU A 114 -10.63 -8.74 8.85
C LEU A 114 -11.99 -8.61 8.15
N LEU A 115 -11.97 -8.43 6.82
CA LEU A 115 -13.18 -8.40 6.01
C LEU A 115 -13.98 -9.72 6.06
N GLN A 116 -13.31 -10.88 6.15
CA GLN A 116 -14.04 -12.14 6.33
C GLN A 116 -14.56 -12.28 7.75
N ALA A 117 -13.77 -11.93 8.77
CA ALA A 117 -14.18 -11.98 10.16
C ALA A 117 -15.43 -11.13 10.42
N SER A 118 -15.53 -9.93 9.83
CA SER A 118 -16.69 -9.05 9.99
C SER A 118 -18.00 -9.62 9.45
N LYS A 119 -17.95 -10.61 8.56
CA LYS A 119 -19.15 -11.31 8.04
C LYS A 119 -19.68 -12.38 8.99
N THR A 120 -18.86 -12.84 9.93
CA THR A 120 -19.23 -13.91 10.88
C THR A 120 -20.01 -13.37 12.08
N GLY A 121 -19.76 -12.11 12.45
CA GLY A 121 -20.28 -11.49 13.66
C GLY A 121 -19.72 -12.05 14.97
N ASN A 122 -18.66 -12.87 14.90
CA ASN A 122 -17.94 -13.35 16.09
C ASN A 122 -16.92 -12.29 16.52
N SER A 123 -17.08 -11.77 17.75
CA SER A 123 -16.20 -10.74 18.31
C SER A 123 -14.76 -11.21 18.49
N GLU A 124 -14.54 -12.48 18.87
CA GLU A 124 -13.19 -13.03 19.05
C GLU A 124 -12.43 -13.15 17.73
N ASP A 125 -13.13 -13.59 16.67
CA ASP A 125 -12.56 -13.65 15.31
C ASP A 125 -12.24 -12.24 14.78
N LEU A 126 -13.10 -11.26 15.09
CA LEU A 126 -12.91 -9.85 14.73
C LEU A 126 -11.70 -9.24 15.43
N GLU A 127 -11.58 -9.41 16.75
CA GLU A 127 -10.44 -8.94 17.55
C GLU A 127 -9.13 -9.56 17.05
N THR A 128 -9.11 -10.88 16.83
CA THR A 128 -7.95 -11.60 16.31
C THR A 128 -7.53 -11.08 14.92
N ALA A 129 -8.48 -10.86 14.02
CA ALA A 129 -8.18 -10.35 12.69
C ALA A 129 -7.70 -8.89 12.71
N PHE A 130 -8.25 -8.07 13.62
CA PHE A 130 -7.83 -6.69 13.81
C PHE A 130 -6.42 -6.59 14.42
N GLU A 131 -6.09 -7.46 15.38
CA GLU A 131 -4.73 -7.58 15.93
C GLU A 131 -3.72 -7.94 14.82
N ALA A 132 -4.04 -8.94 13.99
CA ALA A 132 -3.19 -9.33 12.87
C ALA A 132 -2.92 -8.18 11.88
N LEU A 133 -3.93 -7.34 11.63
CA LEU A 133 -3.79 -6.14 10.79
C LEU A 133 -2.88 -5.10 11.44
N THR A 134 -3.15 -4.73 12.69
CA THR A 134 -2.41 -3.67 13.41
C THR A 134 -0.97 -4.07 13.74
N ASP A 135 -0.71 -5.36 13.98
CA ASP A 135 0.65 -5.90 14.14
C ASP A 135 1.48 -5.76 12.87
N ASN A 136 0.89 -5.97 11.69
CA ASN A 136 1.60 -5.74 10.44
C ASN A 136 1.93 -4.25 10.25
N CYS A 137 1.00 -3.35 10.58
CA CYS A 137 1.22 -1.90 10.57
C CYS A 137 2.39 -1.51 11.48
N SER A 138 2.35 -1.95 12.75
CA SER A 138 3.35 -1.60 13.76
C SER A 138 4.73 -2.19 13.42
N GLY A 139 4.77 -3.44 12.95
CA GLY A 139 5.98 -4.15 12.54
C GLY A 139 6.66 -3.48 11.35
N CYS A 140 5.89 -3.05 10.34
CA CYS A 140 6.40 -2.30 9.21
C CYS A 140 6.92 -0.92 9.63
N HIS A 141 6.14 -0.16 10.41
CA HIS A 141 6.52 1.18 10.87
C HIS A 141 7.82 1.17 11.68
N ARG A 142 7.98 0.22 12.61
CA ARG A 142 9.22 0.05 13.40
C ARG A 142 10.45 -0.09 12.51
N ARG A 143 10.34 -0.88 11.44
CA ARG A 143 11.43 -1.19 10.52
C ARG A 143 11.70 -0.07 9.51
N TYR A 144 10.65 0.54 8.96
CA TYR A 144 10.71 1.31 7.71
C TYR A 144 10.25 2.76 7.81
N LYS A 145 9.61 3.16 8.91
CA LYS A 145 9.17 4.54 9.13
C LYS A 145 10.00 5.20 10.24
N GLN A 146 10.38 6.46 10.05
CA GLN A 146 10.93 7.30 11.11
C GLN A 146 9.81 7.59 12.11
N ILE A 147 10.04 7.22 13.37
CA ILE A 147 9.08 7.40 14.47
C ILE A 147 9.38 8.73 15.22
N PHE A 148 10.56 9.32 15.00
CA PHE A 148 10.99 10.63 15.50
C PHE A 148 11.65 11.39 14.35
#